data_AF-A0A8K0CR84-F1
#
_entry.id   AF-A0A8K0CR84-F1
#
_cell.length_a   1.000
_cell.length_b   1.000
_cell.length_c   1.000
_cell.angle_alpha   90.00
_cell.angle_beta   90.00
_cell.angle_gamma   90.00
#
_symmetry.space_group_name_H-M   'P 1'
#
loop_
_entity.id
_entity.type
_entity.pdbx_description
1 polymer ?
#
loop_
_entity_poly.entity_id
_entity_poly.type
_entity_poly.pdbx_seq_one_letter_code
_entity_poly.pdbx_strand_id
1 'polypeptide(L)'
;ELEKECQLYLEKLKCRVSNSEDRDHIQQMTRDQHGSADWRELRRTKLTASNFGEVIKRKPSTHCHNLVKRLLYHKEINSKAVVYGRTHEEDAVQLYIQEMAKHDINNMQVQQCGLYIDLEHPYLGATPDRLLGNDAVIEIKCLPSLIEVENPFEKPPSNACFVVENGTIRLKRNHKYYFQVQGQLNITKKFFCDYYIY
;
A
#
# COMPACT_ATOMS: atom_id res chain seq x y z
N GLU A 1 -23.16 18.67 17.45
CA GLU A 1 -22.49 17.82 18.46
C GLU A 1 -21.46 16.92 17.79
N LEU A 2 -21.88 16.04 16.87
CA LEU A 2 -20.98 15.15 16.12
C LEU A 2 -19.78 15.85 15.46
N GLU A 3 -19.97 16.99 14.80
CA GLU A 3 -18.85 17.73 14.17
C GLU A 3 -17.78 18.16 15.19
N LYS A 4 -18.18 18.55 16.40
CA LYS A 4 -17.25 18.91 17.48
C LYS A 4 -16.49 17.69 17.98
N GLU A 5 -17.17 16.55 18.10
CA GLU A 5 -16.52 15.28 18.49
C GLU A 5 -15.53 14.80 17.42
N CYS A 6 -15.90 14.92 16.14
CA CYS A 6 -15.00 14.63 15.03
C CYS A 6 -13.75 15.51 15.07
N GLN A 7 -13.92 16.82 15.27
CA GLN A 7 -12.80 17.76 15.37
C GLN A 7 -11.88 17.41 16.55
N LEU A 8 -12.44 17.15 17.74
CA LEU A 8 -11.67 16.74 18.90
C LEU A 8 -10.92 15.42 18.67
N TYR A 9 -11.53 14.48 17.96
CA TYR A 9 -10.86 13.22 17.59
C TYR A 9 -9.68 13.47 16.64
N LEU A 10 -9.85 14.33 15.64
CA LEU A 10 -8.78 14.70 14.71
C LEU A 10 -7.61 15.41 15.42
N GLU A 11 -7.91 16.29 16.38
CA GLU A 11 -6.90 16.94 17.21
C GLU A 11 -6.11 15.93 18.05
N LYS A 12 -6.80 14.96 18.67
CA LYS A 12 -6.14 13.87 19.41
C LYS A 12 -5.22 13.04 18.52
N LEU A 13 -5.59 12.79 17.26
CA LEU A 13 -4.73 12.09 16.32
C LEU A 13 -3.48 12.91 15.96
N LYS A 14 -3.61 14.23 15.78
CA LYS A 14 -2.49 15.15 15.54
C LYS A 14 -1.51 15.21 16.70
N CYS A 15 -2.00 15.21 17.94
CA CYS A 15 -1.13 15.19 19.11
C CYS A 15 -0.31 13.90 19.26
N ARG A 16 -0.74 12.79 18.65
CA ARG A 16 -0.02 11.49 18.72
C ARG A 16 1.11 11.37 17.70
N VAL A 17 1.01 12.07 16.57
CA VAL A 17 2.01 12.08 15.51
C VAL A 17 2.13 13.51 15.02
N SER A 18 3.01 14.25 15.68
CA SER A 18 3.13 15.70 15.53
C SER A 18 4.25 16.12 14.58
N ASN A 19 5.25 15.26 14.40
CA ASN A 19 6.47 15.55 13.65
C ASN A 19 7.03 14.28 12.95
N SER A 20 8.10 14.46 12.20
CA SER A 20 8.76 13.36 11.48
C SER A 20 9.38 12.31 12.41
N GLU A 21 9.87 12.71 13.59
CA GLU A 21 10.48 11.78 14.56
C GLU A 21 9.44 10.81 15.13
N ASP A 22 8.25 11.30 15.49
CA ASP A 22 7.11 10.47 15.93
C ASP A 22 6.75 9.44 14.84
N ARG A 23 6.63 9.91 13.60
CA ARG A 23 6.31 9.06 12.45
C ARG A 23 7.39 8.01 12.20
N ASP A 24 8.66 8.40 12.28
CA ASP A 24 9.78 7.51 12.02
C ASP A 24 9.93 6.47 13.15
N HIS A 25 9.62 6.83 14.40
CA HIS A 25 9.51 5.88 15.50
C HIS A 25 8.39 4.85 15.27
N ILE A 26 7.19 5.30 14.87
CA ILE A 26 6.07 4.41 14.53
C ILE A 26 6.46 3.49 13.37
N GLN A 27 7.10 4.04 12.33
CA GLN A 27 7.58 3.26 11.20
C GLN A 27 8.53 2.16 11.67
N GLN A 28 9.44 2.45 12.60
CA GLN A 28 10.44 1.52 13.13
C GLN A 28 9.81 0.39 13.96
N MET A 29 8.96 0.73 14.93
CA MET A 29 8.32 -0.25 15.81
C MET A 29 7.32 -1.17 15.06
N THR A 30 6.88 -0.75 13.87
CA THR A 30 5.90 -1.49 13.05
C THR A 30 6.49 -2.16 11.81
N ARG A 31 7.83 -2.27 11.71
CA ARG A 31 8.53 -2.84 10.53
C ARG A 31 8.17 -4.29 10.23
N ASP A 32 7.81 -5.08 11.24
CA ASP A 32 7.37 -6.47 11.06
C ASP A 32 5.95 -6.57 10.47
N GLN A 33 5.31 -5.43 10.19
CA GLN A 33 4.01 -5.29 9.53
C GLN A 33 2.95 -6.26 10.08
N HIS A 34 2.57 -7.27 9.29
CA HIS A 34 1.56 -8.25 9.65
C HIS A 34 1.91 -9.03 10.93
N GLY A 35 3.19 -9.18 11.26
CA GLY A 35 3.68 -9.75 12.52
C GLY A 35 3.50 -8.82 13.73
N SER A 36 3.56 -7.50 13.53
CA SER A 36 3.48 -6.50 14.60
C SER A 36 2.04 -6.24 15.07
N ALA A 37 1.80 -6.40 16.38
CA ALA A 37 0.52 -6.08 17.00
C ALA A 37 0.22 -4.57 16.93
N ASP A 38 1.22 -3.74 17.17
CA ASP A 38 1.11 -2.28 17.09
C ASP A 38 0.75 -1.82 15.68
N TRP A 39 1.35 -2.44 14.65
CA TRP A 39 0.98 -2.18 13.26
C TRP A 39 -0.50 -2.46 13.00
N ARG A 40 -1.01 -3.59 13.50
CA ARG A 40 -2.43 -3.95 13.36
C ARG A 40 -3.33 -2.97 14.08
N GLU A 41 -2.99 -2.61 15.32
CA GLU A 41 -3.81 -1.70 16.14
C GLU A 41 -3.85 -0.28 15.55
N LEU A 42 -2.69 0.29 15.21
CA LEU A 42 -2.60 1.62 14.64
C LEU A 42 -3.41 1.71 13.34
N ARG A 43 -3.32 0.71 12.46
CA ARG A 43 -4.07 0.68 11.19
C ARG A 43 -5.59 0.66 11.38
N ARG A 44 -6.11 0.13 12.48
CA ARG A 44 -7.58 0.15 12.75
C ARG A 44 -8.13 1.56 12.94
N THR A 45 -7.27 2.50 13.32
CA THR A 45 -7.63 3.90 13.54
C THR A 45 -7.31 4.81 12.34
N LYS A 46 -6.97 4.21 11.19
CA LYS A 46 -6.47 4.92 10.01
C LYS A 46 -7.20 4.44 8.76
N LEU A 47 -7.45 5.38 7.86
CA LEU A 47 -7.76 5.04 6.47
C LEU A 47 -6.43 4.74 5.75
N THR A 48 -6.18 3.47 5.48
CA THR A 48 -4.92 3.05 4.84
C THR A 48 -4.97 3.15 3.32
N ALA A 49 -3.82 3.43 2.70
CA ALA A 49 -3.68 3.61 1.24
C ALA A 49 -4.29 2.45 0.42
N SER A 50 -4.18 1.21 0.90
CA SER A 50 -4.79 0.02 0.28
C SER A 50 -6.31 0.10 0.09
N ASN A 51 -6.98 0.98 0.84
CA ASN A 51 -8.43 1.21 0.77
C ASN A 51 -8.81 2.44 -0.07
N PHE A 52 -7.85 3.26 -0.52
CA PHE A 52 -8.14 4.53 -1.21
C PHE A 52 -8.92 4.33 -2.50
N GLY A 53 -8.59 3.27 -3.26
CA GLY A 53 -9.32 2.93 -4.47
C GLY A 53 -10.80 2.66 -4.23
N GLU A 54 -11.19 2.11 -3.08
CA GLU A 54 -12.61 1.91 -2.73
C GLU A 54 -13.30 3.23 -2.35
N VAL A 55 -12.60 4.08 -1.61
CA VAL A 55 -13.12 5.39 -1.16
C VAL A 55 -13.30 6.34 -2.34
N ILE A 56 -12.28 6.50 -3.17
CA ILE A 56 -12.27 7.45 -4.30
C ILE A 56 -13.29 7.07 -5.37
N LYS A 57 -13.45 5.76 -5.63
CA LYS A 57 -14.40 5.27 -6.64
C LYS A 57 -15.84 5.18 -6.14
N ARG A 58 -16.11 5.51 -4.87
CA ARG A 58 -17.47 5.47 -4.33
C ARG A 58 -18.35 6.44 -5.10
N LYS A 59 -19.48 5.95 -5.61
CA LYS A 59 -20.48 6.81 -6.25
C LYS A 59 -21.13 7.70 -5.18
N PRO A 60 -21.37 9.00 -5.45
CA PRO A 60 -22.05 9.89 -4.51
C PRO A 60 -23.38 9.33 -4.01
N SER A 61 -24.14 8.66 -4.90
CA SER A 61 -25.44 8.04 -4.60
C SER A 61 -25.38 6.78 -3.74
N THR A 62 -24.22 6.15 -3.56
CA THR A 62 -24.08 4.95 -2.73
C THR A 62 -23.75 5.33 -1.30
N HIS A 63 -24.64 5.04 -0.34
CA HIS A 63 -24.38 5.31 1.06
C HIS A 63 -23.05 4.71 1.56
N CYS A 64 -22.29 5.49 2.34
CA CYS A 64 -20.95 5.10 2.79
C CYS A 64 -20.95 4.15 4.01
N HIS A 65 -22.09 3.93 4.68
CA HIS A 65 -22.14 3.19 5.95
C HIS A 65 -21.55 1.78 5.86
N ASN A 66 -21.77 1.05 4.76
CA ASN A 66 -21.23 -0.30 4.56
C ASN A 66 -19.71 -0.28 4.37
N LEU A 67 -19.19 0.71 3.64
CA LEU A 67 -17.76 0.91 3.48
C LEU A 67 -17.11 1.25 4.82
N VAL A 68 -17.67 2.21 5.56
CA VAL A 68 -17.20 2.61 6.89
C VAL A 68 -17.20 1.41 7.85
N LYS A 69 -18.29 0.64 7.89
CA LYS A 69 -18.39 -0.56 8.72
C LYS A 69 -17.30 -1.58 8.38
N ARG A 70 -17.03 -1.82 7.08
CA ARG A 70 -15.96 -2.74 6.64
C ARG A 70 -14.57 -2.25 7.04
N LEU A 71 -14.31 -0.94 6.95
CA LEU A 71 -13.02 -0.35 7.32
C LEU A 71 -12.78 -0.41 8.83
N LEU A 72 -13.79 -0.10 9.64
CA LEU A 72 -13.68 -0.07 11.11
C LEU A 72 -13.63 -1.47 11.74
N TYR A 73 -14.44 -2.39 11.22
CA TYR A 73 -14.60 -3.74 11.77
C TYR A 73 -13.98 -4.79 10.85
N HIS A 74 -12.78 -4.49 10.34
CA HIS A 74 -12.04 -5.33 9.43
C HIS A 74 -11.97 -6.79 9.94
N LYS A 75 -12.50 -7.73 9.15
CA LYS A 75 -12.31 -9.16 9.36
C LYS A 75 -11.08 -9.62 8.60
N GLU A 76 -10.29 -10.53 9.17
CA GLU A 76 -9.19 -11.14 8.42
C GLU A 76 -9.70 -11.75 7.12
N ILE A 77 -9.10 -11.32 6.01
CA ILE A 77 -9.42 -11.82 4.67
C ILE A 77 -8.42 -12.92 4.36
N ASN A 78 -8.85 -14.18 4.47
CA ASN A 78 -8.06 -15.36 4.13
C ASN A 78 -8.43 -15.89 2.75
N SER A 79 -8.55 -14.99 1.76
CA SER A 79 -8.78 -15.43 0.38
C SER A 79 -7.53 -16.08 -0.19
N LYS A 80 -7.69 -16.98 -1.15
CA LYS A 80 -6.55 -17.63 -1.85
C LYS A 80 -5.53 -16.62 -2.36
N ALA A 81 -6.00 -15.49 -2.90
CA ALA A 81 -5.14 -14.43 -3.40
C ALA A 81 -4.35 -13.71 -2.30
N VAL A 82 -4.95 -13.45 -1.13
CA VAL A 82 -4.25 -12.82 -0.01
C VAL A 82 -3.22 -13.76 0.59
N VAL A 83 -3.56 -15.04 0.75
CA VAL A 83 -2.63 -16.06 1.24
C VAL A 83 -1.46 -16.21 0.27
N TYR A 84 -1.73 -16.36 -1.04
CA TYR A 84 -0.69 -16.44 -2.06
C TYR A 84 0.24 -15.22 -2.05
N GLY A 85 -0.34 -14.03 -1.96
CA GLY A 85 0.39 -12.77 -1.80
C GLY A 85 1.37 -12.79 -0.64
N ARG A 86 0.89 -13.11 0.57
CA ARG A 86 1.73 -13.17 1.77
C ARG A 86 2.83 -14.23 1.67
N THR A 87 2.53 -15.39 1.10
CA THR A 87 3.50 -16.48 0.99
C THR A 87 4.65 -16.15 0.05
N HIS A 88 4.39 -15.46 -1.07
CA HIS A 88 5.39 -15.24 -2.11
C HIS A 88 5.93 -13.80 -2.17
N GLU A 89 5.52 -12.92 -1.26
CA GLU A 89 6.01 -11.54 -1.24
C GLU A 89 7.54 -11.51 -1.11
N GLU A 90 8.11 -12.32 -0.23
CA GLU A 90 9.57 -12.35 -0.04
C GLU A 90 10.28 -12.95 -1.26
N ASP A 91 9.74 -13.99 -1.88
CA ASP A 91 10.29 -14.53 -3.14
C ASP A 91 10.34 -13.46 -4.24
N ALA A 92 9.26 -12.68 -4.37
CA ALA A 92 9.17 -11.58 -5.33
C ALA A 92 10.19 -10.46 -5.02
N VAL A 93 10.39 -10.12 -3.75
CA VAL A 93 11.42 -9.16 -3.31
C VAL A 93 12.82 -9.63 -3.69
N GLN A 94 13.13 -10.91 -3.44
CA GLN A 94 14.44 -11.47 -3.76
C GLN A 94 14.71 -11.46 -5.27
N LEU A 95 13.72 -11.82 -6.08
CA LEU A 95 13.83 -11.74 -7.54
C LEU A 95 14.00 -10.29 -8.02
N TYR A 96 13.24 -9.36 -7.46
CA TYR A 96 13.37 -7.93 -7.77
C TYR A 96 14.81 -7.44 -7.49
N ILE A 97 15.37 -7.78 -6.32
CA ILE A 97 16.76 -7.42 -5.97
C ILE A 97 17.76 -8.04 -6.97
N GLN A 98 17.56 -9.30 -7.35
CA GLN A 98 18.43 -9.98 -8.32
C GLN A 98 18.38 -9.31 -9.71
N GLU A 99 17.21 -8.91 -10.19
CA GLU A 99 17.08 -8.20 -11.47
C GLU A 99 17.71 -6.80 -11.39
N MET A 100 17.53 -6.07 -10.30
CA MET A 100 18.17 -4.77 -10.10
C MET A 100 19.70 -4.85 -10.15
N ALA A 101 20.29 -5.89 -9.57
CA ALA A 101 21.74 -6.10 -9.56
C ALA A 101 22.31 -6.33 -10.98
N LYS A 102 21.54 -6.94 -11.89
CA LYS A 102 21.95 -7.14 -13.29
C LYS A 102 22.04 -5.83 -14.08
N HIS A 103 21.32 -4.80 -13.65
CA HIS A 103 21.25 -3.50 -14.32
C HIS A 103 22.22 -2.47 -13.72
N ASP A 104 23.21 -2.89 -12.93
CA ASP A 104 24.20 -2.04 -12.25
C ASP A 104 23.59 -0.94 -11.37
N ILE A 105 22.36 -1.13 -10.91
CA ILE A 105 21.70 -0.25 -9.93
C ILE A 105 22.18 -0.64 -8.51
N ASN A 106 23.50 -0.73 -8.34
CA ASN A 106 24.14 -1.29 -7.14
C ASN A 106 24.06 -0.38 -5.90
N ASN A 107 23.58 0.86 -6.04
CA ASN A 107 23.53 1.85 -4.97
C ASN A 107 22.15 2.05 -4.32
N MET A 108 21.08 1.38 -4.78
CA MET A 108 19.75 1.53 -4.18
C MET A 108 19.44 0.38 -3.24
N GLN A 109 19.41 0.69 -1.93
CA GLN A 109 19.11 -0.29 -0.89
C GLN A 109 17.61 -0.57 -0.82
N VAL A 110 17.22 -1.84 -0.96
CA VAL A 110 15.86 -2.31 -0.66
C VAL A 110 15.74 -2.54 0.85
N GLN A 111 14.76 -1.90 1.49
CA GLN A 111 14.57 -1.98 2.94
C GLN A 111 13.12 -2.34 3.29
N GLN A 112 12.94 -3.12 4.36
CA GLN A 112 11.63 -3.28 4.98
C GLN A 112 11.14 -1.97 5.58
N CYS A 113 9.81 -1.81 5.65
CA CYS A 113 9.22 -0.64 6.28
C CYS A 113 7.94 -0.95 7.04
N GLY A 114 7.68 -0.15 8.07
CA GLY A 114 6.43 -0.20 8.83
C GLY A 114 5.39 0.80 8.33
N LEU A 115 4.49 1.17 9.23
CA LEU A 115 3.43 2.14 8.98
C LEU A 115 3.98 3.57 8.93
N TYR A 116 3.73 4.25 7.83
CA TYR A 116 3.82 5.69 7.72
C TYR A 116 2.44 6.31 8.00
N ILE A 117 2.44 7.40 8.75
CA ILE A 117 1.26 8.22 9.04
C ILE A 117 1.49 9.59 8.39
N ASP A 118 0.45 10.14 7.76
CA ASP A 118 0.52 11.46 7.15
C ASP A 118 0.54 12.54 8.23
N LEU A 119 1.52 13.45 8.17
CA LEU A 119 1.70 14.48 9.20
C LEU A 119 0.63 15.58 9.14
N GLU A 120 0.09 15.86 7.95
CA GLU A 120 -0.96 16.87 7.76
C GLU A 120 -2.34 16.28 8.07
N HIS A 121 -2.53 15.01 7.70
CA HIS A 121 -3.77 14.26 7.85
C HIS A 121 -3.55 12.94 8.64
N PRO A 122 -3.35 12.97 9.97
CA PRO A 122 -2.96 11.78 10.76
C PRO A 122 -3.99 10.65 10.85
N TYR A 123 -5.16 10.81 10.23
CA TYR A 123 -6.10 9.72 10.00
C TYR A 123 -5.77 8.89 8.74
N LEU A 124 -4.80 9.31 7.93
CA LEU A 124 -4.29 8.58 6.77
C LEU A 124 -3.02 7.82 7.13
N GLY A 125 -2.87 6.62 6.56
CA GLY A 125 -1.65 5.82 6.72
C GLY A 125 -1.31 4.97 5.51
N ALA A 126 -0.06 4.59 5.39
CA ALA A 126 0.43 3.73 4.32
C ALA A 126 1.53 2.80 4.84
N THR A 127 1.55 1.58 4.30
CA THR A 127 2.68 0.67 4.45
C THR A 127 3.00 0.23 3.02
N PRO A 128 4.08 0.74 2.41
CA PRO A 128 4.64 0.13 1.21
C PRO A 128 5.16 -1.27 1.50
N ASP A 129 5.37 -2.08 0.46
CA ASP A 129 5.96 -3.41 0.66
C ASP A 129 7.44 -3.26 1.01
N ARG A 130 8.20 -2.46 0.25
CA ARG A 130 9.58 -2.10 0.58
C ARG A 130 9.86 -0.62 0.29
N LEU A 131 10.94 -0.09 0.86
CA LEU A 131 11.55 1.19 0.47
C LEU A 131 12.69 0.91 -0.49
N LEU A 132 12.89 1.81 -1.44
CA LEU A 132 14.01 1.78 -2.38
C LEU A 132 14.81 3.08 -2.25
N GLY A 133 15.95 3.00 -1.57
CA GLY A 133 16.74 4.16 -1.20
C GLY A 133 15.92 5.23 -0.48
N ASN A 134 16.25 6.51 -0.72
CA ASN A 134 15.60 7.63 -0.04
C ASN A 134 14.37 8.16 -0.76
N ASP A 135 14.18 7.83 -2.02
CA ASP A 135 13.28 8.55 -2.91
C ASP A 135 12.11 7.70 -3.42
N ALA A 136 12.14 6.39 -3.19
CA ALA A 136 11.12 5.49 -3.70
C ALA A 136 10.56 4.48 -2.71
N VAL A 137 9.42 3.95 -3.13
CA VAL A 137 8.76 2.78 -2.58
C VAL A 137 8.69 1.67 -3.62
N ILE A 138 8.54 0.44 -3.16
CA ILE A 138 8.23 -0.72 -3.99
C ILE A 138 6.86 -1.23 -3.55
N GLU A 139 6.01 -1.53 -4.52
CA GLU A 139 4.71 -2.17 -4.34
C GLU A 139 4.68 -3.44 -5.20
N ILE A 140 4.63 -4.60 -4.54
CA ILE A 140 4.65 -5.92 -5.12
C ILE A 140 3.23 -6.48 -5.14
N LYS A 141 2.82 -7.00 -6.30
CA LYS A 141 1.59 -7.79 -6.43
C LYS A 141 1.91 -9.18 -6.93
N CYS A 142 1.83 -10.16 -6.03
CA CYS A 142 1.83 -11.57 -6.40
C CYS A 142 0.41 -11.96 -6.85
N LEU A 143 0.21 -12.16 -8.15
CA LEU A 143 -1.10 -12.32 -8.76
C LEU A 143 -1.33 -13.78 -9.19
N PRO A 144 -1.98 -14.63 -8.36
CA PRO A 144 -2.16 -16.04 -8.71
C PRO A 144 -3.03 -16.24 -9.95
N SER A 145 -3.81 -15.23 -10.34
CA SER A 145 -4.58 -15.24 -11.60
C SER A 145 -3.70 -15.22 -12.86
N LEU A 146 -2.40 -14.96 -12.74
CA LEU A 146 -1.47 -14.95 -13.87
C LEU A 146 -0.74 -16.29 -14.05
N ILE A 147 -0.76 -17.17 -13.05
CA ILE A 147 -0.02 -18.45 -13.07
C ILE A 147 -0.42 -19.33 -14.25
N GLU A 148 -1.73 -19.39 -14.55
CA GLU A 148 -2.28 -20.24 -15.61
C GLU A 148 -2.42 -19.50 -16.95
N VAL A 149 -1.99 -18.24 -17.01
CA VAL A 149 -2.08 -17.42 -18.22
C VAL A 149 -0.79 -17.56 -18.99
N GLU A 150 -0.86 -18.14 -20.18
CA GLU A 150 0.29 -18.19 -21.09
C GLU A 150 0.64 -16.77 -21.57
N ASN A 151 1.91 -16.38 -21.39
CA ASN A 151 2.44 -15.06 -21.77
C ASN A 151 1.55 -13.88 -21.29
N PRO A 152 1.35 -13.70 -19.96
CA PRO A 152 0.42 -12.72 -19.41
C PRO A 152 0.82 -11.27 -19.71
N PHE A 153 2.06 -11.04 -20.14
CA PHE A 153 2.58 -9.74 -20.55
C PHE A 153 2.45 -9.49 -22.06
N GLU A 154 2.17 -10.51 -22.87
CA GLU A 154 1.80 -10.35 -24.28
C GLU A 154 0.27 -10.26 -24.43
N LYS A 155 -0.45 -11.10 -23.68
CA LYS A 155 -1.91 -11.20 -23.70
C LYS A 155 -2.46 -11.07 -22.27
N PRO A 156 -2.45 -9.85 -21.70
CA PRO A 156 -2.93 -9.65 -20.35
C PRO A 156 -4.43 -9.98 -20.24
N PRO A 157 -4.87 -10.66 -19.16
CA PRO A 157 -6.28 -10.86 -18.89
C PRO A 157 -7.07 -9.55 -18.89
N SER A 158 -8.32 -9.58 -19.31
CA SER A 158 -9.16 -8.38 -19.41
C SER A 158 -9.30 -7.65 -18.05
N ASN A 159 -9.32 -8.40 -16.96
CA ASN A 159 -9.39 -7.91 -15.58
C ASN A 159 -8.00 -7.61 -14.95
N ALA A 160 -6.90 -7.69 -15.70
CA ALA A 160 -5.57 -7.39 -15.19
C ALA A 160 -5.48 -5.96 -14.65
N CYS A 161 -4.70 -5.77 -13.58
CA CYS A 161 -4.48 -4.46 -12.98
C CYS A 161 -3.53 -3.57 -13.79
N PHE A 162 -2.88 -4.12 -14.81
CA PHE A 162 -1.88 -3.47 -15.64
C PHE A 162 -2.27 -3.50 -17.12
N VAL A 163 -1.57 -2.70 -17.91
CA VAL A 163 -1.53 -2.74 -19.38
C VAL A 163 -0.09 -2.90 -19.82
N VAL A 164 0.10 -3.36 -21.05
CA VAL A 164 1.42 -3.38 -21.70
C VAL A 164 1.38 -2.37 -22.84
N GLU A 165 2.17 -1.31 -22.70
CA GLU A 165 2.27 -0.22 -23.67
C GLU A 165 3.72 -0.16 -24.16
N ASN A 166 3.94 -0.36 -25.47
CA ASN A 166 5.27 -0.36 -26.08
C ASN A 166 6.26 -1.32 -25.39
N GLY A 167 5.80 -2.54 -25.05
CA GLY A 167 6.60 -3.53 -24.34
C GLY A 167 6.83 -3.22 -22.85
N THR A 168 6.28 -2.12 -22.33
CA THR A 168 6.43 -1.72 -20.92
C THR A 168 5.14 -2.01 -20.15
N ILE A 169 5.27 -2.70 -19.02
CA ILE A 169 4.16 -2.96 -18.09
C ILE A 169 3.87 -1.67 -17.31
N ARG A 170 2.59 -1.26 -17.27
CA ARG A 170 2.14 -0.08 -16.55
C ARG A 170 0.88 -0.37 -15.76
N LEU A 171 0.84 0.09 -14.51
CA LEU A 171 -0.37 0.03 -13.69
C LEU A 171 -1.49 0.88 -14.31
N LYS A 172 -2.67 0.29 -14.49
CA LYS A 172 -3.85 1.01 -15.00
C LYS A 172 -4.21 2.14 -14.06
N ARG A 173 -4.25 3.39 -14.56
CA ARG A 173 -4.58 4.58 -13.76
C ARG A 173 -5.99 4.57 -13.16
N ASN A 174 -6.91 3.86 -13.79
CA ASN A 174 -8.26 3.68 -13.27
C ASN A 174 -8.35 2.48 -12.31
N HIS A 175 -7.29 1.72 -12.04
CA HIS A 175 -7.33 0.55 -11.15
C HIS A 175 -7.18 0.96 -9.68
N LYS A 176 -7.72 0.15 -8.74
CA LYS A 176 -7.68 0.47 -7.30
C LYS A 176 -6.25 0.60 -6.75
N TYR A 177 -5.32 -0.21 -7.27
CA TYR A 177 -3.91 -0.18 -6.87
C TYR A 177 -3.21 1.13 -7.27
N TYR A 178 -3.67 1.82 -8.33
CA TYR A 178 -3.11 3.13 -8.67
C TYR A 178 -3.32 4.14 -7.55
N PHE A 179 -4.54 4.20 -7.01
CA PHE A 179 -4.86 5.06 -5.87
C PHE A 179 -4.13 4.65 -4.59
N GLN A 180 -3.85 3.34 -4.41
CA GLN A 180 -3.00 2.86 -3.33
C GLN A 180 -1.58 3.42 -3.46
N VAL A 181 -0.96 3.27 -4.64
CA VAL A 181 0.39 3.77 -4.92
C VAL A 181 0.45 5.29 -4.74
N GLN A 182 -0.51 6.04 -5.28
CA GLN A 182 -0.56 7.50 -5.08
C GLN A 182 -0.68 7.87 -3.60
N GLY A 183 -1.46 7.12 -2.82
CA GLY A 183 -1.54 7.29 -1.37
C GLY A 183 -0.22 7.01 -0.67
N GLN A 184 0.46 5.92 -1.02
CA GLN A 184 1.78 5.59 -0.48
C GLN A 184 2.79 6.70 -0.77
N LEU A 185 2.89 7.17 -2.01
CA LEU A 185 3.81 8.26 -2.39
C LEU A 185 3.54 9.54 -1.60
N ASN A 186 2.27 9.97 -1.52
CA ASN A 186 1.92 11.19 -0.78
C ASN A 186 2.22 11.09 0.71
N ILE A 187 1.92 9.95 1.35
CA ILE A 187 2.06 9.76 2.79
C ILE A 187 3.52 9.58 3.19
N THR A 188 4.29 8.86 2.39
CA THR A 188 5.72 8.60 2.63
C THR A 188 6.63 9.73 2.16
N LYS A 189 6.08 10.72 1.41
CA LYS A 189 6.82 11.80 0.75
C LYS A 189 7.91 11.28 -0.19
N LYS A 190 7.60 10.21 -0.92
CA LYS A 190 8.46 9.58 -1.93
C LYS A 190 8.04 10.02 -3.33
N PHE A 191 8.96 9.99 -4.27
CA PHE A 191 8.76 10.55 -5.62
C PHE A 191 8.27 9.50 -6.62
N PHE A 192 8.76 8.26 -6.51
CA PHE A 192 8.42 7.18 -7.45
C PHE A 192 8.12 5.88 -6.73
N CYS A 193 7.34 5.04 -7.41
CA CYS A 193 6.98 3.71 -6.96
C CYS A 193 7.39 2.73 -8.06
N ASP A 194 8.24 1.78 -7.71
CA ASP A 194 8.47 0.61 -8.53
C ASP A 194 7.35 -0.39 -8.27
N TYR A 195 6.43 -0.47 -9.24
CA TYR A 195 5.29 -1.38 -9.18
C TYR A 195 5.66 -2.71 -9.83
N TYR A 196 5.87 -3.73 -9.01
CA TYR A 196 6.37 -5.02 -9.43
C TYR A 196 5.25 -6.07 -9.42
N ILE A 197 5.18 -6.89 -10.48
CA ILE A 197 4.19 -7.97 -10.60
C ILE A 197 4.96 -9.28 -10.57
N TYR A 198 4.52 -10.16 -9.67
CA TYR A 198 5.02 -11.52 -9.51
C TYR A 198 3.91 -12.53 -9.84
#